data_AF-A0AAN7JTD5-F1
#
_entry.id   AF-A0AAN7JTD5-F1
#
_cell.length_a   1.000
_cell.length_b   1.000
_cell.length_c   1.000
_cell.angle_alpha   90.00
_cell.angle_beta   90.00
_cell.angle_gamma   90.00
#
_symmetry.space_group_name_H-M   'P 1'
#
loop_
_entity.id
_entity.type
_entity.pdbx_description
1 polymer ?
#
loop_
_entity_poly.entity_id
_entity_poly.type
_entity_poly.pdbx_seq_one_letter_code
_entity_poly.pdbx_strand_id
1 'polypeptide(L)'
;MVILTLILFVALFFTFEMTTTITSNSSLTNDPNSLFAHPHHVYLLVVQSNMVRYDGIRGSWDRVVPPECQPSPQIFRLDCMLSWSMAKEPLHAGIYPRDKLARIGPGMPFAKHILELELGFGTNGLVPCVFGGTSMDEWCCNYTQRNSPSNLYWNLIFRAKASERTAGRLAGLMWWQGGADAVHKEVAS
;
A
#
# COMPACT_ATOMS: atom_id res chain seq x y z
N MET A 1 2.77 -11.44 54.66
CA MET A 1 3.31 -12.39 53.66
C MET A 1 2.61 -12.30 52.30
N VAL A 2 1.28 -12.25 52.21
CA VAL A 2 0.54 -12.25 50.92
C VAL A 2 0.85 -11.07 49.98
N ILE A 3 1.01 -9.85 50.52
CA ILE A 3 1.30 -8.65 49.70
C ILE A 3 2.69 -8.71 49.05
N LEU A 4 3.69 -9.24 49.76
CA LEU A 4 5.05 -9.36 49.25
C LEU A 4 5.12 -10.39 48.11
N THR A 5 4.35 -11.49 48.22
CA THR A 5 4.23 -12.51 47.17
C THR A 5 3.56 -11.97 45.92
N LEU A 6 2.54 -11.11 46.06
CA LEU A 6 1.85 -10.49 44.93
C LEU A 6 2.75 -9.51 44.17
N ILE A 7 3.54 -8.69 44.88
CA ILE A 7 4.48 -7.74 44.27
C ILE A 7 5.58 -8.48 43.50
N LEU A 8 6.13 -9.56 44.06
CA LEU A 8 7.11 -10.41 43.38
C LEU A 8 6.52 -11.06 42.11
N PHE A 9 5.26 -11.48 42.15
CA PHE A 9 4.59 -12.09 40.99
C PHE A 9 4.34 -11.08 39.86
N VAL A 10 3.91 -9.86 40.20
CA VAL A 10 3.72 -8.77 39.22
C VAL A 10 5.06 -8.33 38.63
N ALA A 11 6.11 -8.18 39.45
CA ALA A 11 7.44 -7.83 38.97
C ALA A 11 8.02 -8.89 38.01
N LEU A 12 7.86 -10.18 38.33
CA LEU A 12 8.29 -11.28 37.46
C LEU A 12 7.53 -11.28 36.13
N PHE A 13 6.22 -11.00 36.14
CA PHE A 13 5.41 -10.92 34.92
C PHE A 13 5.88 -9.78 33.99
N PHE A 14 6.16 -8.59 34.54
CA PHE A 14 6.67 -7.46 33.76
C PHE A 14 8.09 -7.70 33.22
N THR A 15 8.98 -8.36 33.98
CA THR A 15 10.32 -8.70 33.47
C THR A 15 10.28 -9.78 32.39
N PHE A 16 9.32 -10.69 32.45
CA PHE A 16 9.13 -11.72 31.43
C PHE A 16 8.67 -11.12 30.10
N GLU A 17 7.71 -10.18 30.11
CA GLU A 17 7.28 -9.45 28.90
C GLU A 17 8.38 -8.58 28.28
N MET A 18 9.23 -7.95 29.09
CA MET A 18 10.38 -7.20 28.58
C MET A 18 11.41 -8.11 27.91
N THR A 19 11.62 -9.32 28.44
CA THR A 19 12.61 -10.27 27.88
C THR A 19 12.10 -10.93 26.59
N THR A 20 10.80 -11.22 26.49
CA THR A 20 10.20 -11.76 25.25
C THR A 20 10.19 -10.74 24.12
N THR A 21 10.04 -9.43 24.43
CA THR A 21 10.10 -8.36 23.42
C THR A 21 11.53 -8.14 22.90
N ILE A 22 12.54 -8.33 23.75
CA ILE A 22 13.96 -8.11 23.38
C ILE A 22 14.54 -9.28 22.54
N THR A 23 13.86 -10.42 22.44
CA THR A 23 14.31 -11.56 21.61
C THR A 23 13.57 -11.65 20.27
N SER A 24 13.32 -10.51 19.63
CA SER A 24 13.11 -10.52 18.17
C SER A 24 14.48 -10.59 17.51
N ASN A 25 14.83 -11.79 17.05
CA ASN A 25 16.08 -12.06 16.32
C ASN A 25 16.24 -11.08 15.15
N SER A 26 17.09 -10.07 15.32
CA SER A 26 17.78 -9.46 14.20
C SER A 26 18.86 -10.43 13.74
N SER A 27 18.48 -11.43 12.94
CA SER A 27 19.43 -12.11 12.09
C SER A 27 19.98 -11.07 11.11
N LEU A 28 21.12 -10.46 11.46
CA LEU A 28 21.90 -9.61 10.57
C LEU A 28 22.44 -10.49 9.44
N THR A 29 21.63 -10.68 8.42
CA THR A 29 22.06 -11.12 7.09
C THR A 29 22.95 -10.02 6.54
N ASN A 30 24.24 -10.31 6.37
CA ASN A 30 25.26 -9.41 5.78
C ASN A 30 25.03 -9.16 4.26
N ASP A 31 23.79 -9.19 3.79
CA ASP A 31 23.43 -8.73 2.45
C ASP A 31 23.12 -7.22 2.55
N PRO A 32 23.90 -6.34 1.89
CA PRO A 32 23.62 -4.91 1.88
C PRO A 32 22.25 -4.55 1.26
N ASN A 33 21.58 -5.49 0.56
CA ASN A 33 20.19 -5.34 0.10
C ASN A 33 19.14 -5.79 1.13
N SER A 34 19.55 -6.43 2.23
CA SER A 34 18.66 -6.98 3.26
C SER A 34 18.27 -5.98 4.34
N LEU A 35 18.76 -4.73 4.28
CA LEU A 35 18.51 -3.75 5.34
C LEU A 35 17.01 -3.46 5.53
N PHE A 36 16.18 -3.70 4.52
CA PHE A 36 14.71 -3.61 4.60
C PHE A 36 14.03 -4.76 3.85
N ALA A 37 13.78 -5.88 4.54
CA ALA A 37 12.96 -6.96 3.98
C ALA A 37 11.51 -6.51 3.67
N HIS A 38 11.01 -5.51 4.40
CA HIS A 38 9.64 -5.01 4.30
C HIS A 38 9.58 -3.48 4.52
N PRO A 39 8.57 -2.78 3.96
CA PRO A 39 8.45 -1.33 4.10
C PRO A 39 8.02 -0.90 5.52
N HIS A 40 8.51 0.24 6.02
CA HIS A 40 8.11 0.78 7.33
C HIS A 40 6.80 1.56 7.31
N HIS A 41 6.53 2.28 6.21
CA HIS A 41 5.37 3.14 6.06
C HIS A 41 4.57 2.73 4.84
N VAL A 42 3.31 2.36 5.06
CA VAL A 42 2.44 1.82 4.02
C VAL A 42 1.41 2.85 3.59
N TYR A 43 1.25 3.03 2.28
CA TYR A 43 0.28 3.92 1.66
C TYR A 43 -0.65 3.12 0.74
N LEU A 44 -1.95 3.23 0.98
CA LEU A 44 -2.97 2.67 0.10
C LEU A 44 -3.17 3.60 -1.08
N LEU A 45 -3.13 3.06 -2.30
CA LEU A 45 -3.35 3.83 -3.53
C LEU A 45 -4.69 3.39 -4.14
N VAL A 46 -5.76 4.11 -3.79
CA VAL A 46 -7.08 3.92 -4.38
C VAL A 46 -7.25 4.86 -5.54
N VAL A 47 -7.31 4.28 -6.74
CA VAL A 47 -7.34 5.06 -7.97
C VAL A 47 -8.36 4.47 -8.96
N GLN A 48 -8.93 5.33 -9.80
CA GLN A 48 -9.74 4.92 -10.95
C GLN A 48 -8.89 4.84 -12.24
N SER A 49 -9.44 4.28 -13.32
CA SER A 49 -8.80 4.14 -14.65
C SER A 49 -8.28 5.43 -15.27
N ASN A 50 -8.73 6.61 -14.80
CA ASN A 50 -8.31 7.91 -15.36
C ASN A 50 -6.93 8.38 -14.86
N MET A 51 -6.24 7.60 -14.02
CA MET A 51 -4.84 7.82 -13.68
C MET A 51 -3.89 7.35 -14.81
N VAL A 52 -4.23 7.74 -16.05
CA VAL A 52 -3.68 7.35 -17.34
C VAL A 52 -3.44 8.67 -18.08
N ARG A 53 -2.21 9.21 -18.05
CA ARG A 53 -1.95 10.48 -18.74
C ARG A 53 -1.99 10.31 -20.26
N TYR A 54 -2.90 11.04 -20.88
CA TYR A 54 -3.25 11.05 -22.29
C TYR A 54 -2.16 11.74 -23.14
N ASP A 55 -1.48 11.00 -24.00
CA ASP A 55 -0.61 11.51 -25.07
C ASP A 55 -1.22 11.27 -26.48
N GLY A 56 -2.53 11.03 -26.54
CA GLY A 56 -3.30 11.25 -27.77
C GLY A 56 -3.26 10.16 -28.83
N ILE A 57 -2.70 8.98 -28.55
CA ILE A 57 -2.80 7.83 -29.45
C ILE A 57 -3.46 6.67 -28.71
N ARG A 58 -4.58 6.19 -29.24
CA ARG A 58 -5.16 4.89 -28.86
C ARG A 58 -4.14 3.80 -29.20
N GLY A 59 -3.22 3.53 -28.30
CA GLY A 59 -2.09 2.63 -28.51
C GLY A 59 -1.33 2.40 -27.21
N SER A 60 -0.66 1.25 -27.12
CA SER A 60 0.17 0.78 -26.00
C SER A 60 0.94 1.90 -25.27
N TRP A 61 1.09 1.80 -23.94
CA TRP A 61 2.08 2.59 -23.20
C TRP A 61 3.45 2.48 -23.88
N ASP A 62 4.08 3.63 -24.12
CA ASP A 62 5.38 3.80 -24.78
C ASP A 62 6.57 3.25 -23.96
N ARG A 63 6.30 2.80 -22.73
CA ARG A 63 7.27 2.29 -21.76
C ARG A 63 8.28 3.33 -21.27
N VAL A 64 8.02 4.62 -21.55
CA VAL A 64 8.85 5.72 -21.06
C VAL A 64 8.45 6.02 -19.62
N VAL A 65 9.41 5.92 -18.71
CA VAL A 65 9.26 6.24 -17.29
C VAL A 65 9.94 7.58 -17.02
N PRO A 66 9.20 8.63 -16.62
CA PRO A 66 9.78 9.91 -16.23
C PRO A 66 10.81 9.76 -15.10
N PRO A 67 11.81 10.66 -15.00
CA PRO A 67 12.81 10.63 -13.93
C PRO A 67 12.20 10.55 -12.53
N GLU A 68 11.09 11.26 -12.30
CA GLU A 68 10.35 11.31 -11.04
C GLU A 68 9.75 9.95 -10.69
N CYS A 69 9.49 9.10 -11.68
CA CYS A 69 8.90 7.77 -11.51
C CYS A 69 9.93 6.63 -11.47
N GLN A 70 11.24 6.93 -11.59
CA GLN A 70 12.29 5.91 -11.56
C GLN A 70 12.27 5.08 -10.26
N PRO A 71 12.57 3.77 -10.31
CA PRO A 71 12.61 2.90 -9.13
C PRO A 71 13.58 3.39 -8.05
N SER A 72 13.32 3.02 -6.80
CA SER A 72 14.22 3.24 -5.66
C SER A 72 14.22 2.00 -4.76
N PRO A 73 15.37 1.61 -4.18
CA PRO A 73 15.44 0.49 -3.23
C PRO A 73 14.69 0.75 -1.92
N GLN A 74 14.31 2.00 -1.65
CA GLN A 74 13.52 2.38 -0.48
C GLN A 74 12.01 2.39 -0.72
N ILE A 75 11.56 2.07 -1.94
CA ILE A 75 10.14 2.08 -2.31
C ILE A 75 9.73 0.68 -2.77
N PHE A 76 8.74 0.13 -2.08
CA PHE A 76 8.21 -1.21 -2.30
C PHE A 76 6.77 -1.15 -2.80
N ARG A 77 6.33 -2.22 -3.47
CA ARG A 77 4.97 -2.42 -3.97
C ARG A 77 4.45 -3.76 -3.51
N LEU A 78 3.22 -3.80 -2.99
CA LEU A 78 2.50 -5.03 -2.72
C LEU A 78 1.82 -5.53 -4.00
N ASP A 79 2.27 -6.66 -4.54
CA ASP A 79 1.72 -7.22 -5.77
C ASP A 79 0.36 -7.94 -5.57
N CYS A 80 -0.12 -8.61 -6.62
CA CYS A 80 -1.37 -9.37 -6.59
C CYS A 80 -1.28 -10.68 -5.80
N MET A 81 -0.07 -11.19 -5.59
CA MET A 81 0.20 -12.34 -4.73
C MET A 81 0.49 -11.92 -3.28
N LEU A 82 0.28 -10.64 -2.94
CA LEU A 82 0.54 -10.07 -1.63
C LEU A 82 2.02 -10.16 -1.21
N SER A 83 2.92 -10.11 -2.18
CA SER A 83 4.36 -10.10 -1.97
C SER A 83 4.93 -8.70 -2.18
N TRP A 84 5.86 -8.31 -1.33
CA TRP A 84 6.58 -7.04 -1.46
C TRP A 84 7.72 -7.19 -2.46
N SER A 85 7.82 -6.23 -3.38
CA SER A 85 8.91 -6.13 -4.35
C SER A 85 9.28 -4.67 -4.54
N MET A 86 10.47 -4.39 -5.06
CA MET A 86 10.86 -3.02 -5.42
C MET A 86 9.82 -2.42 -6.37
N ALA A 87 9.33 -1.23 -6.05
CA ALA A 87 8.30 -0.57 -6.83
C ALA A 87 8.83 -0.13 -8.20
N LYS A 88 8.10 -0.50 -9.24
CA LYS A 88 8.35 -0.13 -10.63
C LYS A 88 7.03 0.22 -11.29
N GLU A 89 7.02 1.27 -12.10
CA GLU A 89 5.85 1.57 -12.91
C GLU A 89 5.66 0.50 -14.02
N PRO A 90 4.41 0.19 -14.40
CA PRO A 90 3.16 0.71 -13.83
C PRO A 90 2.80 0.06 -12.48
N LEU A 91 2.56 0.86 -11.44
CA LEU A 91 2.28 0.36 -10.09
C LEU A 91 1.02 -0.51 -9.99
N HIS A 92 0.07 -0.35 -10.92
CA HIS A 92 -1.18 -1.09 -10.91
C HIS A 92 -1.15 -2.37 -11.76
N ALA A 93 -0.02 -2.65 -12.44
CA ALA A 93 0.11 -3.82 -13.30
C ALA A 93 -0.12 -5.13 -12.52
N GLY A 94 -1.05 -5.95 -13.02
CA GLY A 94 -1.35 -7.28 -12.51
C GLY A 94 -2.27 -7.34 -11.29
N ILE A 95 -2.81 -6.23 -10.78
CA ILE A 95 -3.63 -6.22 -9.57
C ILE A 95 -5.08 -6.69 -9.81
N TYR A 96 -5.84 -6.14 -10.76
CA TYR A 96 -7.25 -6.54 -11.02
C TYR A 96 -7.82 -5.87 -12.31
N PRO A 97 -8.88 -6.45 -12.92
CA PRO A 97 -8.85 -7.69 -13.67
C PRO A 97 -8.19 -7.47 -15.05
N ARG A 98 -6.95 -7.95 -15.24
CA ARG A 98 -6.30 -8.20 -16.55
C ARG A 98 -6.45 -7.11 -17.65
N ASP A 99 -6.65 -5.85 -17.31
CA ASP A 99 -6.54 -4.78 -18.31
C ASP A 99 -5.08 -4.51 -18.63
N LYS A 100 -4.76 -4.72 -19.91
CA LYS A 100 -3.45 -4.62 -20.56
C LYS A 100 -2.88 -3.19 -20.59
N LEU A 101 -3.38 -2.27 -19.77
CA LEU A 101 -3.19 -0.82 -19.89
C LEU A 101 -2.90 -0.13 -18.56
N ALA A 102 -2.32 -0.83 -17.57
CA ALA A 102 -1.74 -0.15 -16.41
C ALA A 102 -0.73 0.89 -16.88
N ARG A 103 -0.84 2.12 -16.38
CA ARG A 103 0.00 3.26 -16.78
C ARG A 103 0.60 3.92 -15.56
N ILE A 104 1.52 4.84 -15.82
CA ILE A 104 2.21 5.63 -14.82
C ILE A 104 1.20 6.54 -14.12
N GLY A 105 1.18 6.47 -12.80
CA GLY A 105 0.38 7.32 -11.93
C GLY A 105 1.25 8.18 -11.00
N PRO A 106 0.64 8.89 -10.05
CA PRO A 106 1.35 9.75 -9.11
C PRO A 106 2.01 8.97 -7.95
N GLY A 107 1.83 7.64 -7.87
CA GLY A 107 2.29 6.85 -6.72
C GLY A 107 3.81 6.87 -6.52
N MET A 108 4.60 6.76 -7.61
CA MET A 108 6.06 6.83 -7.51
C MET A 108 6.57 8.23 -7.13
N PRO A 109 6.15 9.34 -7.80
CA PRO A 109 6.51 10.69 -7.38
C PRO A 109 6.11 11.00 -5.93
N PHE A 110 4.90 10.60 -5.52
CA PHE A 110 4.44 10.73 -4.15
C PHE A 110 5.39 10.04 -3.17
N ALA A 111 5.71 8.76 -3.41
CA ALA A 111 6.58 8.00 -2.52
C ALA A 111 8.00 8.55 -2.43
N LYS A 112 8.56 9.07 -3.54
CA LYS A 112 9.86 9.74 -3.51
C LYS A 112 9.83 11.03 -2.71
N HIS A 113 8.79 11.84 -2.92
CA HIS A 113 8.67 13.10 -2.20
C HIS A 113 8.61 12.87 -0.68
N ILE A 114 7.89 11.84 -0.22
CA ILE A 114 7.89 11.46 1.21
C ILE A 114 9.30 11.12 1.71
N LEU A 115 10.13 10.41 0.92
CA LEU A 115 11.51 10.10 1.31
C LEU A 115 12.41 11.34 1.37
N GLU A 116 12.10 12.38 0.59
CA GLU A 116 12.84 13.65 0.57
C GLU A 116 12.51 14.55 1.77
N LEU A 117 11.29 14.47 2.30
CA LEU A 117 10.83 15.34 3.39
C LEU A 117 11.53 15.05 4.72
N GLU A 118 11.88 13.80 5.01
CA GLU A 118 12.48 13.42 6.29
C GLU A 118 13.63 12.41 6.11
N LEU A 119 14.85 12.85 6.41
CA LEU A 119 16.01 11.95 6.49
C LEU A 119 15.78 10.94 7.62
N GLY A 120 15.81 9.65 7.28
CA GLY A 120 15.60 8.57 8.24
C GLY A 120 14.15 8.10 8.39
N PHE A 121 13.22 8.60 7.56
CA PHE A 121 11.83 8.08 7.50
C PHE A 121 11.76 6.59 7.13
N GLY A 122 12.85 6.02 6.64
CA GLY A 122 12.94 4.59 6.33
C GLY A 122 12.46 4.28 4.92
N THR A 123 11.59 3.28 4.78
CA THR A 123 11.14 2.75 3.49
C THR A 123 9.63 2.83 3.34
N ASN A 124 9.20 3.12 2.11
CA ASN A 124 7.80 3.32 1.74
C ASN A 124 7.24 2.08 1.04
N GLY A 125 6.05 1.66 1.42
CA GLY A 125 5.30 0.56 0.82
C GLY A 125 4.04 1.08 0.14
N LEU A 126 3.88 0.77 -1.13
CA LEU A 126 2.73 1.14 -1.93
C LEU A 126 1.79 -0.06 -2.10
N VAL A 127 0.53 0.12 -1.73
CA VAL A 127 -0.52 -0.90 -1.88
C VAL A 127 -1.49 -0.44 -2.97
N PRO A 128 -1.26 -0.83 -4.22
CA PRO A 128 -2.16 -0.48 -5.32
C PRO A 128 -3.51 -1.17 -5.14
N CYS A 129 -4.59 -0.40 -5.18
CA CYS A 129 -5.98 -0.84 -5.14
C CYS A 129 -6.75 -0.11 -6.26
N VAL A 130 -6.71 -0.65 -7.48
CA VAL A 130 -7.34 0.00 -8.65
C VAL A 130 -8.50 -0.82 -9.16
N PHE A 131 -9.56 -0.11 -9.56
CA PHE A 131 -10.57 -0.62 -10.47
C PHE A 131 -10.98 0.48 -11.45
N GLY A 132 -10.94 0.14 -12.73
CA GLY A 132 -11.29 1.07 -13.80
C GLY A 132 -12.79 1.24 -13.97
N GLY A 133 -13.23 2.43 -14.37
CA GLY A 133 -14.63 2.68 -14.72
C GLY A 133 -15.62 2.64 -13.56
N THR A 134 -15.16 2.64 -12.31
CA THR A 134 -16.05 2.49 -11.15
C THR A 134 -16.59 3.83 -10.62
N SER A 135 -17.88 3.87 -10.27
CA SER A 135 -18.53 5.00 -9.58
C SER A 135 -18.24 4.98 -8.08
N MET A 136 -18.56 6.07 -7.37
CA MET A 136 -18.38 6.12 -5.91
C MET A 136 -19.28 5.11 -5.19
N ASP A 137 -20.49 4.84 -5.71
CA ASP A 137 -21.42 3.86 -5.14
C ASP A 137 -20.81 2.45 -5.11
N GLU A 138 -19.99 2.09 -6.11
CA GLU A 138 -19.33 0.79 -6.17
C GLU A 138 -18.28 0.57 -5.06
N TRP A 139 -17.82 1.67 -4.44
CA TRP A 139 -16.92 1.65 -3.28
C TRP A 139 -17.65 1.59 -1.94
N CYS A 140 -18.98 1.61 -1.93
CA CYS A 140 -19.77 1.42 -0.72
C CYS A 140 -19.67 -0.02 -0.21
N CYS A 141 -19.55 -0.18 1.11
CA CYS A 141 -19.35 -1.49 1.75
C CYS A 141 -20.50 -2.48 1.54
N ASN A 142 -21.69 -1.97 1.19
CA ASN A 142 -22.93 -2.70 0.95
C ASN A 142 -23.30 -2.83 -0.55
N TYR A 143 -22.50 -2.30 -1.47
CA TYR A 143 -22.85 -2.25 -2.89
C TYR A 143 -23.00 -3.64 -3.54
N THR A 144 -22.06 -4.55 -3.26
CA THR A 144 -22.15 -5.97 -3.65
C THR A 144 -22.04 -6.86 -2.42
N GLN A 145 -22.24 -8.18 -2.60
CA GLN A 145 -22.10 -9.15 -1.52
C GLN A 145 -20.75 -9.01 -0.79
N ARG A 146 -20.81 -9.06 0.54
CA ARG A 146 -19.62 -9.04 1.40
C ARG A 146 -18.68 -10.16 1.00
N ASN A 147 -17.38 -9.86 0.93
CA ASN A 147 -16.32 -10.78 0.50
C ASN A 147 -16.42 -11.26 -0.96
N SER A 148 -17.20 -10.59 -1.82
CA SER A 148 -17.13 -10.84 -3.26
C SER A 148 -15.78 -10.34 -3.82
N PRO A 149 -15.13 -11.09 -4.74
CA PRO A 149 -13.97 -10.61 -5.50
C PRO A 149 -14.24 -9.32 -6.29
N SER A 150 -15.52 -9.06 -6.61
CA SER A 150 -15.98 -7.84 -7.28
C SER A 150 -16.28 -6.68 -6.33
N ASN A 151 -16.18 -6.88 -5.00
CA ASN A 151 -16.43 -5.83 -4.03
C ASN A 151 -15.16 -5.00 -3.80
N LEU A 152 -15.16 -3.77 -4.32
CA LEU A 152 -14.00 -2.86 -4.30
C LEU A 152 -13.58 -2.51 -2.87
N TYR A 153 -14.56 -2.22 -2.02
CA TYR A 153 -14.34 -1.91 -0.61
C TYR A 153 -13.65 -3.07 0.11
N TRP A 154 -14.17 -4.30 -0.02
CA TRP A 154 -13.58 -5.44 0.67
C TRP A 154 -12.21 -5.82 0.12
N ASN A 155 -11.93 -5.59 -1.17
CA ASN A 155 -10.60 -5.77 -1.73
C ASN A 155 -9.59 -4.76 -1.15
N LEU A 156 -9.97 -3.48 -1.06
CA LEU A 156 -9.17 -2.46 -0.39
C LEU A 156 -8.84 -2.87 1.05
N ILE A 157 -9.85 -3.27 1.82
CA ILE A 157 -9.67 -3.72 3.21
C ILE A 157 -8.79 -4.98 3.28
N PHE A 158 -8.98 -5.93 2.38
CA PHE A 158 -8.18 -7.15 2.33
C PHE A 158 -6.69 -6.85 2.10
N ARG A 159 -6.37 -6.01 1.12
CA ARG A 159 -4.99 -5.63 0.80
C ARG A 159 -4.36 -4.76 1.89
N ALA A 160 -5.13 -3.86 2.51
CA ALA A 160 -4.68 -3.11 3.67
C ALA A 160 -4.27 -4.05 4.81
N LYS A 161 -5.13 -5.01 5.19
CA LYS A 161 -4.83 -5.98 6.23
C LYS A 161 -3.66 -6.90 5.88
N ALA A 162 -3.50 -7.27 4.61
CA ALA A 162 -2.34 -8.03 4.16
C ALA A 162 -1.04 -7.24 4.34
N SER A 163 -1.07 -5.94 4.02
CA SER A 163 0.09 -5.06 4.21
C SER A 163 0.46 -4.89 5.68
N GLU A 164 -0.51 -4.69 6.58
CA GLU A 164 -0.25 -4.56 8.03
C GLU A 164 0.39 -5.79 8.66
N ARG A 165 0.17 -6.98 8.09
CA ARG A 165 0.76 -8.24 8.57
C ARG A 165 2.19 -8.46 8.11
N THR A 166 2.61 -7.77 7.05
CA THR A 166 3.85 -8.07 6.31
C THR A 166 4.73 -6.84 6.15
N ALA A 167 4.35 -5.71 6.75
CA ALA A 167 5.04 -4.43 6.69
C ALA A 167 4.79 -3.64 7.98
N GLY A 168 5.34 -2.43 8.05
CA GLY A 168 5.12 -1.50 9.15
C GLY A 168 3.75 -0.81 9.10
N ARG A 169 3.71 0.41 9.66
CA ARG A 169 2.47 1.14 9.93
C ARG A 169 1.77 1.58 8.64
N LEU A 170 0.45 1.43 8.59
CA LEU A 170 -0.39 2.12 7.62
C LEU A 170 -0.31 3.64 7.86
N ALA A 171 0.40 4.35 6.99
CA ALA A 171 0.75 5.75 7.13
C ALA A 171 -0.22 6.69 6.40
N GLY A 172 -0.95 6.19 5.39
CA GLY A 172 -1.95 7.01 4.70
C GLY A 172 -2.72 6.30 3.59
N LEU A 173 -3.71 7.01 3.06
CA LEU A 173 -4.54 6.61 1.93
C LEU A 173 -4.54 7.75 0.91
N MET A 174 -4.13 7.44 -0.32
CA MET A 174 -4.32 8.31 -1.47
C MET A 174 -5.58 7.86 -2.21
N TRP A 175 -6.59 8.72 -2.25
CA TRP A 175 -7.87 8.47 -2.92
C TRP A 175 -8.02 9.39 -4.13
N TRP A 176 -8.06 8.82 -5.32
CA TRP A 176 -8.31 9.57 -6.56
C TRP A 176 -9.31 8.80 -7.44
N GLN A 177 -10.57 9.18 -7.30
CA GLN A 177 -11.74 8.65 -8.02
C GLN A 177 -12.71 9.81 -8.31
N GLY A 178 -13.64 9.61 -9.24
CA GLY A 178 -14.72 10.58 -9.56
C GLY A 178 -14.90 10.83 -11.05
N GLY A 179 -14.04 10.22 -11.89
CA GLY A 179 -14.10 10.36 -13.34
C GLY A 179 -15.31 9.66 -13.97
N ALA A 180 -15.86 8.62 -13.33
CA ALA A 180 -17.11 7.99 -13.77
C ALA A 180 -18.33 8.82 -13.35
N ASP A 181 -18.32 9.34 -12.12
CA ASP A 181 -19.43 10.11 -11.57
C ASP A 181 -19.59 11.48 -12.28
N ALA A 182 -18.49 12.05 -12.79
CA ALA A 182 -18.49 13.31 -13.53
C ALA A 182 -19.13 13.25 -14.93
N VAL A 183 -19.51 12.07 -15.43
CA VAL A 183 -20.13 11.90 -16.76
C VAL A 183 -21.61 12.32 -16.77
N HIS A 184 -22.25 12.39 -15.60
CA HIS A 184 -23.63 12.86 -15.45
C HIS A 184 -23.67 14.24 -14.78
N LYS A 185 -24.25 15.23 -15.46
CA LYS A 185 -24.33 16.65 -15.04
C LYS A 185 -25.17 16.91 -13.76
N GLU A 186 -25.63 15.89 -13.06
CA GLU A 186 -26.69 16.02 -12.04
C GLU A 186 -26.32 15.56 -10.62
N VAL A 187 -25.06 15.27 -10.32
CA VAL A 187 -24.64 14.92 -8.94
C VAL A 187 -23.55 15.87 -8.43
N ALA A 188 -23.77 17.17 -8.63
CA ALA A 188 -23.11 18.23 -7.89
C ALA A 188 -24.19 19.07 -7.20
N SER A 189 -24.70 18.55 -6.08
CA SER A 189 -25.58 19.25 -5.15
C SER A 189 -24.99 19.14 -3.75
#